data_AF-A0A821LNA7-F1
#
_entry.id   AF-A0A821LNA7-F1
#
_cell.length_a   1.000
_cell.length_b   1.000
_cell.length_c   1.000
_cell.angle_alpha   90.00
_cell.angle_beta   90.00
_cell.angle_gamma   90.00
#
_symmetry.space_group_name_H-M   'P 1'
#
loop_
_entity.id
_entity.type
_entity.pdbx_description
1 polymer ?
#
loop_
_entity_poly.entity_id
_entity_poly.type
_entity_poly.pdbx_seq_one_letter_code
_entity_poly.pdbx_strand_id
1 'polypeptide(L)'
;IMLAENRCLVIMKYFGEEMNIEYDRTLFIPQDDEIIIMQQHCGGENLMVFKGLLKRRDEFAFESRRHTDYPFALAFYVNGVISNRLSVCCENRVKNETLIGGKRCLFSILSIEKSRPCRKCRFEQRMAKLFEEKPELKVYDTYF
;
A
#
# COMPACT_ATOMS: atom_id res chain seq x y z
N ILE A 1 -0.90 8.60 26.05
CA ILE A 1 -2.00 9.11 25.19
C ILE A 1 -2.27 8.06 24.12
N MET A 2 -3.42 7.40 24.15
CA MET A 2 -3.82 6.45 23.10
C MET A 2 -4.30 7.27 21.88
N LEU A 3 -3.51 7.30 20.81
CA LEU A 3 -3.93 7.97 19.57
C LEU A 3 -5.04 7.17 18.90
N ALA A 4 -5.97 7.87 18.25
CA ALA A 4 -7.08 7.22 17.55
C ALA A 4 -6.55 6.30 16.44
N GLU A 5 -7.06 5.07 16.42
CA GLU A 5 -6.75 4.04 15.42
C GLU A 5 -7.57 4.29 14.14
N ASN A 6 -6.92 4.25 12.97
CA ASN A 6 -7.58 4.22 11.67
C ASN A 6 -7.61 2.78 11.18
N ARG A 7 -8.83 2.28 10.95
CA ARG A 7 -9.08 0.94 10.43
C ARG A 7 -9.59 1.00 9.02
N CYS A 8 -8.96 0.26 8.13
CA CYS A 8 -9.38 0.13 6.74
C CYS A 8 -8.99 -1.23 6.18
N LEU A 9 -9.76 -1.72 5.21
CA LEU A 9 -9.49 -2.98 4.53
C LEU A 9 -8.52 -2.72 3.38
N VAL A 10 -7.40 -3.43 3.34
CA VAL A 10 -6.43 -3.40 2.24
C VAL A 10 -6.60 -4.68 1.45
N ILE A 11 -6.95 -4.56 0.17
CA ILE A 11 -7.09 -5.69 -0.75
C ILE A 11 -5.87 -5.71 -1.65
N MET A 12 -5.23 -6.87 -1.75
CA MET A 12 -3.96 -7.04 -2.43
C MET A 12 -3.99 -8.24 -3.37
N LYS A 13 -3.09 -8.21 -4.34
CA LYS A 13 -2.81 -9.33 -5.23
C LYS A 13 -1.36 -9.76 -5.10
N TYR A 14 -1.16 -11.06 -4.93
CA TYR A 14 0.15 -11.70 -4.95
C TYR A 14 0.44 -12.23 -6.36
N PHE A 15 1.52 -11.80 -6.98
CA PHE A 15 1.90 -12.23 -8.31
C PHE A 15 2.80 -13.46 -8.35
N GLY A 16 3.45 -13.82 -7.23
CA GLY A 16 4.47 -14.88 -7.18
C GLY A 16 5.73 -14.60 -7.99
N GLU A 17 6.82 -15.32 -7.71
CA GLU A 17 8.02 -15.29 -8.54
C GLU A 17 7.81 -16.04 -9.87
N GLU A 18 8.61 -15.71 -10.89
CA GLU A 18 8.68 -16.52 -12.11
C GLU A 18 9.48 -17.79 -11.81
N MET A 19 8.85 -18.96 -11.96
CA MET A 19 9.53 -20.24 -11.81
C MET A 19 10.58 -20.40 -12.91
N ASN A 20 11.84 -20.69 -12.54
CA ASN A 20 12.84 -21.13 -13.50
C ASN A 20 12.51 -22.56 -13.98
N ILE A 21 11.90 -22.64 -15.17
CA ILE A 21 11.38 -23.88 -15.79
C ILE A 21 12.49 -24.92 -16.07
N GLU A 22 13.77 -24.52 -16.01
CA GLU A 22 14.90 -25.34 -16.44
C GLU A 22 15.36 -26.39 -15.40
N TYR A 23 15.10 -26.17 -14.10
CA TYR A 23 15.56 -27.07 -13.03
C TYR A 23 14.49 -28.03 -12.50
N ASP A 24 13.21 -27.79 -12.80
CA ASP A 24 12.10 -28.36 -12.02
C ASP A 24 11.04 -29.08 -12.86
N ARG A 25 11.48 -29.96 -13.77
CA ARG A 25 10.56 -30.85 -14.52
C ARG A 25 10.23 -32.15 -13.79
N THR A 26 10.88 -32.41 -12.65
CA THR A 26 10.74 -33.69 -11.91
C THR A 26 10.07 -33.56 -10.54
N LEU A 27 9.85 -32.34 -10.03
CA LEU A 27 9.17 -32.07 -8.75
C LEU A 27 8.08 -31.00 -8.94
N PHE A 28 7.07 -31.29 -9.75
CA PHE A 28 5.89 -30.40 -9.86
C PHE A 28 5.07 -30.45 -8.55
N ILE A 29 5.56 -29.75 -7.53
CA ILE A 29 4.84 -29.45 -6.30
C ILE A 29 4.28 -28.05 -6.51
N PRO A 30 2.95 -27.84 -6.53
CA PRO A 30 2.41 -26.48 -6.49
C PRO A 30 2.95 -25.81 -5.24
N GLN A 31 3.89 -24.88 -5.42
CA GLN A 31 4.55 -24.21 -4.32
C GLN A 31 3.67 -23.05 -3.88
N ASP A 32 2.97 -23.25 -2.77
CA ASP A 32 2.33 -22.16 -2.06
C ASP A 32 3.41 -21.41 -1.30
N ASP A 33 3.45 -20.09 -1.44
CA ASP A 33 4.43 -19.25 -0.75
C ASP A 33 3.86 -18.79 0.61
N GLU A 34 4.67 -18.91 1.68
CA GLU A 34 4.31 -18.33 2.97
C GLU A 34 4.48 -16.82 2.91
N ILE A 35 3.35 -16.10 2.98
CA ILE A 35 3.31 -14.65 2.98
C ILE A 35 3.02 -14.16 4.39
N ILE A 36 3.90 -13.29 4.90
CA ILE A 36 3.70 -12.57 6.14
C ILE A 36 3.79 -11.07 5.86
N ILE A 37 2.80 -10.31 6.34
CA ILE A 37 2.82 -8.85 6.27
C ILE A 37 2.82 -8.29 7.69
N MET A 38 3.86 -7.51 7.98
CA MET A 38 4.03 -6.80 9.23
C MET A 38 3.73 -5.32 9.03
N GLN A 39 2.97 -4.72 9.93
CA GLN A 39 2.60 -3.32 9.93
C GLN A 39 3.22 -2.57 11.11
N GLN A 40 3.97 -1.51 10.82
CA GLN A 40 4.39 -0.55 11.85
C GLN A 40 3.23 0.41 12.10
N HIS A 41 2.35 0.05 13.04
CA HIS A 41 1.11 0.79 13.29
C HIS A 41 1.30 2.02 14.19
N CYS A 42 2.35 2.01 15.02
CA CYS A 42 2.77 3.09 15.92
C CYS A 42 4.32 3.10 16.06
N GLY A 43 4.89 3.78 17.05
CA GLY A 43 6.35 3.80 17.29
C GLY A 43 6.92 2.61 18.06
N GLY A 44 6.11 1.59 18.35
CA GLY A 44 6.48 0.39 19.13
C GLY A 44 6.65 -0.85 18.26
N GLU A 45 6.09 -1.97 18.70
CA GLU A 45 6.17 -3.25 17.99
C GLU A 45 5.36 -3.28 16.69
N ASN A 46 5.78 -4.14 15.76
CA ASN A 46 5.05 -4.40 14.52
C ASN A 46 3.87 -5.35 14.76
N LEU A 47 2.75 -5.10 14.09
CA LEU A 47 1.60 -6.00 14.05
C LEU A 47 1.67 -6.91 12.84
N MET A 48 1.51 -8.21 13.04
CA MET A 48 1.27 -9.13 11.92
C MET A 48 -0.16 -8.95 11.44
N VAL A 49 -0.35 -8.30 10.30
CA VAL A 49 -1.68 -8.01 9.75
C VAL A 49 -2.14 -9.10 8.78
N PHE A 50 -1.22 -9.87 8.22
CA PHE A 50 -1.54 -11.03 7.39
C PHE A 50 -0.50 -12.13 7.58
N LYS A 51 -0.98 -13.38 7.63
CA LYS A 51 -0.17 -14.59 7.48
C LYS A 51 -0.98 -15.64 6.74
N GLY A 52 -0.45 -16.17 5.65
CA GLY A 52 -1.12 -17.20 4.87
C GLY A 52 -0.22 -17.82 3.82
N LEU A 53 -0.63 -18.99 3.32
CA LEU A 53 -0.05 -19.63 2.15
C LEU A 53 -0.81 -19.11 0.93
N LEU A 54 -0.10 -18.50 -0.02
CA LEU A 54 -0.71 -17.94 -1.23
C LEU A 54 -0.11 -18.56 -2.48
N LYS A 55 -0.97 -18.82 -3.46
CA LYS A 55 -0.60 -19.22 -4.81
C LYS A 55 -0.36 -18.00 -5.68
N ARG A 56 0.36 -18.23 -6.77
CA ARG A 56 0.55 -17.24 -7.83
C ARG A 56 -0.81 -16.70 -8.29
N ARG A 57 -0.94 -15.37 -8.26
CA ARG A 57 -2.14 -14.59 -8.65
C ARG A 57 -3.28 -14.57 -7.63
N ASP A 58 -3.07 -15.10 -6.43
CA ASP A 58 -4.06 -15.02 -5.37
C ASP A 58 -4.33 -13.58 -4.96
N GLU A 59 -5.59 -13.33 -4.61
CA GLU A 59 -6.03 -12.10 -4.00
C GLU A 59 -6.33 -12.35 -2.53
N PHE A 60 -5.93 -11.42 -1.69
CA PHE A 60 -6.05 -11.54 -0.25
C PHE A 60 -6.28 -10.16 0.36
N ALA A 61 -6.73 -10.13 1.61
CA ALA A 61 -7.01 -8.89 2.29
C ALA A 61 -6.62 -8.95 3.76
N PHE A 62 -6.34 -7.77 4.32
CA PHE A 62 -6.12 -7.60 5.75
C PHE A 62 -6.62 -6.24 6.23
N GLU A 63 -6.81 -6.11 7.54
CA GLU A 63 -7.17 -4.85 8.17
C GLU A 63 -5.90 -4.08 8.56
N SER A 64 -5.75 -2.86 8.02
CA SER A 64 -4.77 -1.89 8.53
C SER A 64 -5.26 -1.33 9.86
N ARG A 65 -4.35 -1.19 10.84
CA ARG A 65 -4.62 -0.72 12.20
C ARG A 65 -3.79 0.51 12.59
N ARG A 66 -3.48 1.38 11.63
CA ARG A 66 -2.55 2.50 11.78
C ARG A 66 -3.06 3.55 12.78
N HIS A 67 -2.22 3.95 13.73
CA HIS A 67 -2.54 5.08 14.61
C HIS A 67 -2.47 6.42 13.86
N THR A 68 -3.27 7.38 14.32
CA THR A 68 -3.21 8.75 13.78
C THR A 68 -1.81 9.32 13.95
N ASP A 69 -1.35 10.11 12.98
CA ASP A 69 -0.02 10.75 12.92
C ASP A 69 1.18 9.79 12.73
N TYR A 70 0.96 8.48 12.63
CA TYR A 70 1.95 7.51 12.16
C TYR A 70 1.79 7.22 10.66
N PRO A 71 2.88 6.88 9.93
CA PRO A 71 2.83 6.53 8.52
C PRO A 71 2.14 5.17 8.32
N PHE A 72 1.57 4.97 7.13
CA PHE A 72 1.18 3.64 6.68
C PHE A 72 2.43 2.92 6.20
N ALA A 73 2.93 2.01 7.03
CA ALA A 73 4.18 1.31 6.81
C ALA A 73 3.99 -0.20 6.92
N LEU A 74 4.40 -0.93 5.88
CA LEU A 74 4.32 -2.38 5.77
C LEU A 74 5.68 -2.97 5.40
N ALA A 75 5.98 -4.14 5.95
CA ALA A 75 7.07 -5.01 5.53
C ALA A 75 6.50 -6.35 5.08
N PHE A 76 6.92 -6.78 3.89
CA PHE A 76 6.43 -7.99 3.22
C PHE A 76 7.50 -9.06 3.30
N TYR A 77 7.12 -10.25 3.73
CA TYR A 77 7.97 -11.43 3.79
C TYR A 77 7.39 -12.52 2.92
N VAL A 78 8.24 -13.16 2.13
CA VAL A 78 7.93 -14.32 1.29
C VAL A 78 8.87 -15.44 1.73
N ASN A 79 8.32 -16.57 2.19
CA ASN A 79 9.10 -17.73 2.68
C ASN A 79 10.17 -17.33 3.72
N GLY A 80 9.80 -16.45 4.65
CA GLY A 80 10.69 -15.96 5.71
C GLY A 80 11.68 -14.86 5.29
N VAL A 81 11.79 -14.52 4.01
CA VAL A 81 12.72 -13.49 3.50
C VAL A 81 11.99 -12.19 3.25
N ILE A 82 12.59 -11.06 3.65
CA ILE A 82 12.01 -9.75 3.37
C ILE A 82 12.05 -9.46 1.86
N SER A 83 10.88 -9.29 1.27
CA SER A 83 10.72 -9.03 -0.17
C SER A 83 10.66 -7.53 -0.45
N ASN A 84 9.78 -6.81 0.25
CA ASN A 84 9.57 -5.37 0.03
C ASN A 84 9.17 -4.62 1.29
N ARG A 85 9.20 -3.28 1.20
CA ARG A 85 8.63 -2.36 2.18
C ARG A 85 7.78 -1.30 1.48
N LEU A 86 6.66 -0.93 2.09
CA LEU A 86 5.84 0.21 1.69
C LEU A 86 5.87 1.22 2.84
N SER A 87 6.08 2.50 2.54
CA SER A 87 5.96 3.57 3.52
C SER A 87 5.40 4.82 2.86
N VAL A 88 4.21 5.24 3.29
CA VAL A 88 3.54 6.47 2.84
C VAL A 88 2.85 7.13 4.04
N CYS A 89 2.41 8.38 3.89
CA CYS A 89 1.83 9.13 5.01
C CYS A 89 0.52 8.52 5.57
N CYS A 90 -0.28 7.86 4.74
CA CYS A 90 -1.47 7.12 5.14
C CYS A 90 -1.95 6.23 3.99
N GLU A 91 -2.89 5.35 4.27
CA GLU A 91 -3.50 4.41 3.33
C GLU A 91 -4.16 5.13 2.16
N ASN A 92 -4.84 6.25 2.44
CA ASN A 92 -5.52 7.06 1.42
C ASN A 92 -4.57 7.69 0.38
N ARG A 93 -3.26 7.73 0.65
CA ARG A 93 -2.25 8.21 -0.30
C ARG A 93 -1.95 7.19 -1.40
N VAL A 94 -2.20 5.91 -1.13
CA VAL A 94 -1.94 4.84 -2.08
C VAL A 94 -3.03 4.82 -3.13
N LYS A 95 -2.65 4.77 -4.41
CA LYS A 95 -3.61 4.63 -5.51
C LYS A 95 -4.02 3.16 -5.63
N ASN A 96 -5.23 2.93 -6.12
CA ASN A 96 -5.62 1.59 -6.56
C ASN A 96 -4.64 1.08 -7.63
N GLU A 97 -4.46 -0.23 -7.68
CA GLU A 97 -3.53 -0.93 -8.58
C GLU A 97 -2.06 -0.54 -8.42
N THR A 98 -1.66 -0.04 -7.24
CA THR A 98 -0.24 0.30 -6.97
C THR A 98 0.60 -0.97 -6.85
N LEU A 99 1.63 -1.09 -7.71
CA LEU A 99 2.65 -2.13 -7.62
C LEU A 99 3.63 -1.85 -6.48
N ILE A 100 3.93 -2.86 -5.66
CA ILE A 100 4.89 -2.76 -4.56
C ILE A 100 6.24 -3.28 -5.02
N GLY A 101 7.26 -2.42 -5.06
CA GLY A 101 8.63 -2.82 -5.44
C GLY A 101 9.00 -2.63 -6.92
N GLY A 102 8.15 -1.99 -7.74
CA GLY A 102 8.49 -1.62 -9.11
C GLY A 102 8.40 -2.78 -10.11
N LYS A 103 9.37 -2.89 -11.05
CA LYS A 103 9.29 -3.79 -12.22
C LYS A 103 9.21 -5.29 -11.89
N ARG A 104 9.69 -5.72 -10.73
CA ARG A 104 9.64 -7.13 -10.26
C ARG A 104 8.79 -7.24 -8.99
N CYS A 105 7.66 -6.54 -8.98
CA CYS A 105 6.75 -6.54 -7.84
C CYS A 105 6.12 -7.91 -7.66
N LEU A 106 6.23 -8.47 -6.45
CA LEU A 106 5.47 -9.66 -6.07
C LEU A 106 4.08 -9.33 -5.58
N PHE A 107 3.82 -8.05 -5.27
CA PHE A 107 2.57 -7.61 -4.68
C PHE A 107 2.03 -6.36 -5.39
N SER A 108 0.71 -6.24 -5.43
CA SER A 108 0.02 -4.98 -5.71
C SER A 108 -1.10 -4.74 -4.70
N ILE A 109 -1.39 -3.46 -4.45
CA ILE A 109 -2.60 -3.04 -3.77
C ILE A 109 -3.67 -2.86 -4.83
N LEU A 110 -4.73 -3.66 -4.76
CA LEU A 110 -5.88 -3.55 -5.66
C LEU A 110 -6.76 -2.39 -5.25
N SER A 111 -7.15 -2.36 -3.97
CA SER A 111 -7.97 -1.30 -3.41
C SER A 111 -7.75 -1.14 -1.92
N ILE A 112 -8.15 0.03 -1.41
CA ILE A 112 -8.20 0.29 0.03
C ILE A 112 -9.56 0.87 0.38
N GLU A 113 -10.34 0.14 1.16
CA GLU A 113 -11.70 0.51 1.53
C GLU A 113 -11.75 1.16 2.90
N LYS A 114 -12.58 2.19 3.05
CA LYS A 114 -12.78 2.93 4.33
C LYS A 114 -11.53 3.66 4.83
N SER A 115 -10.53 3.89 3.96
CA SER A 115 -9.36 4.71 4.31
C SER A 115 -9.75 6.14 4.64
N ARG A 116 -9.02 6.75 5.59
CA ARG A 116 -9.21 8.15 5.98
C ARG A 116 -7.93 8.94 5.68
N PRO A 117 -8.01 10.10 5.02
CA PRO A 117 -6.84 10.92 4.77
C PRO A 117 -6.26 11.45 6.09
N CYS A 118 -4.95 11.37 6.24
CA CYS A 118 -4.22 12.04 7.32
C CYS A 118 -4.23 13.56 7.13
N ARG A 119 -3.79 14.31 8.13
CA ARG A 119 -3.76 15.79 8.08
C ARG A 119 -3.03 16.32 6.85
N LYS A 120 -1.90 15.70 6.48
CA LYS A 120 -1.13 16.06 5.29
C LYS A 120 -1.96 15.90 4.01
N CYS A 121 -2.59 14.74 3.82
CA CYS A 121 -3.43 14.49 2.65
C CYS A 121 -4.64 15.42 2.59
N ARG A 122 -5.29 15.71 3.73
CA ARG A 122 -6.42 16.66 3.78
C ARG A 122 -5.98 18.07 3.35
N PHE A 123 -4.81 18.50 3.80
CA PHE A 123 -4.27 19.81 3.41
C PHE A 123 -3.96 19.86 1.92
N GLU A 124 -3.27 18.85 1.39
CA GLU A 124 -2.96 18.76 -0.06
C GLU A 124 -4.24 18.71 -0.91
N GLN A 125 -5.25 17.93 -0.51
CA GLN A 125 -6.55 17.86 -1.18
C GLN A 125 -7.27 19.22 -1.18
N ARG A 126 -7.20 19.97 -0.07
CA ARG A 126 -7.79 21.32 0.01
C ARG A 126 -7.06 22.30 -0.89
N MET A 127 -5.73 22.25 -0.91
CA MET A 127 -4.93 23.14 -1.75
C MET A 127 -5.17 22.86 -3.24
N ALA A 128 -5.22 21.59 -3.64
CA ALA A 128 -5.51 21.20 -5.03
C ALA A 128 -6.83 21.82 -5.54
N LYS A 129 -7.91 21.72 -4.75
CA LYS A 129 -9.21 22.32 -5.09
C LYS A 129 -9.14 23.84 -5.27
N LEU A 130 -8.41 24.55 -4.40
CA LEU A 130 -8.25 26.00 -4.51
C LEU A 130 -7.51 26.43 -5.77
N PHE A 131 -6.59 25.60 -6.30
CA PHE A 131 -5.91 25.88 -7.55
C PHE A 131 -6.75 25.55 -8.78
N GLU A 132 -7.61 24.53 -8.70
CA GLU A 132 -8.60 24.21 -9.73
C GLU A 132 -9.69 25.29 -9.85
N GLU A 133 -10.06 25.93 -8.73
CA GLU A 133 -11.12 26.94 -8.67
C GLU A 133 -10.67 28.38 -8.98
N LYS A 134 -9.38 28.65 -9.24
CA LYS A 134 -8.95 29.99 -9.66
C LYS A 134 -9.39 30.25 -11.12
N PRO A 135 -10.30 31.21 -11.38
CA PRO A 135 -10.52 31.68 -12.74
C PRO A 135 -9.24 32.36 -13.23
N GLU A 136 -8.96 32.26 -14.53
CA GLU A 136 -7.94 33.05 -15.20
C GLU A 136 -8.04 34.51 -14.73
N LEU A 137 -6.99 35.01 -14.10
CA LEU A 137 -6.81 36.45 -13.88
C LEU A 137 -6.83 37.09 -15.27
N LYS A 138 -7.96 37.68 -15.67
CA LYS A 138 -8.01 38.57 -16.83
C LYS A 138 -7.08 39.74 -16.51
N VAL A 139 -5.89 39.69 -17.08
CA VAL A 139 -5.00 40.84 -17.16
C VAL A 139 -5.73 41.83 -18.05
N TYR A 140 -6.25 42.90 -17.47
CA TYR A 140 -6.75 44.02 -18.25
C TYR A 140 -5.51 44.76 -18.76
N ASP A 141 -5.28 44.75 -20.07
CA ASP A 141 -4.27 45.58 -20.69
C ASP A 141 -4.62 47.05 -20.45
N THR A 142 -3.96 47.67 -19.47
CA THR A 142 -4.01 49.12 -19.29
C THR A 142 -3.11 49.75 -20.34
N TYR A 143 -3.71 50.23 -21.43
CA TYR A 143 -3.08 51.11 -22.41
C TYR A 143 -2.57 52.39 -21.73
N PHE A 144 -1.28 52.67 -21.83
CA PHE A 144 -0.69 54.02 -21.87
C PHE A 144 0.54 54.02 -22.77
#